data_AF-A0A7S0H4Y5-F1
#
_entry.id   AF-A0A7S0H4Y5-F1
#
_cell.length_a   1.000
_cell.length_b   1.000
_cell.length_c   1.000
_cell.angle_alpha   90.00
_cell.angle_beta   90.00
_cell.angle_gamma   90.00
#
_symmetry.space_group_name_H-M   'P 1'
#
loop_
_entity.id
_entity.type
_entity.pdbx_description
1 polymer ?
#
loop_
_entity_poly.entity_id
_entity_poly.type
_entity_poly.pdbx_seq_one_letter_code
_entity_poly.pdbx_strand_id
1 'polypeptide(L)'
;MASSDLKEVGASLRERGYAMVDSAVNSETASCLREEIEALKAKRILYKNATHIVGRNGGVEYLEKANIFEWDSKHPRWKECSGDTPTLQSIHRDPTLLTSLTQAIRIPDLTLSSQTLKVQFNAGKGGCFPIHYDTDAGVDGRVITAILYLNSDWNPGDGGELALYPFPLPTIKVEPISGRLALFSSALMPHRVLPSNVSRHCLTLWLSRPQEESQSEARAKAKETEREAVRRVLAQGNTPSWEAMMEPEVRKLIAKGMLKQEWRASIEQAHVGGDPRQIALTAHDKNVEVIEKIFKNSLEALRGDVNGWQLSQRGLRWLQ
;
A
#
# COMPACT_ATOMS: atom_id res chain seq x y z
N MET A 1 -4.61 -13.24 -18.64
CA MET A 1 -5.08 -14.13 -17.55
C MET A 1 -6.22 -14.99 -18.05
N ALA A 2 -6.25 -16.28 -17.73
CA ALA A 2 -7.41 -17.11 -18.03
C ALA A 2 -8.60 -16.74 -17.12
N SER A 3 -9.83 -17.11 -17.51
CA SER A 3 -11.05 -16.77 -16.75
C SER A 3 -11.10 -17.43 -15.35
N SER A 4 -10.47 -18.59 -15.18
CA SER A 4 -10.29 -19.27 -13.89
C SER A 4 -9.45 -18.45 -12.93
N ASP A 5 -8.28 -18.00 -13.39
CA ASP A 5 -7.29 -17.27 -12.59
C ASP A 5 -7.87 -15.97 -12.06
N LEU A 6 -8.68 -15.29 -12.88
CA LEU A 6 -9.31 -14.04 -12.50
C LEU A 6 -10.35 -14.23 -11.36
N LYS A 7 -11.08 -15.35 -11.36
CA LYS A 7 -12.02 -15.66 -10.26
C LYS A 7 -11.28 -15.90 -8.94
N GLU A 8 -10.17 -16.61 -9.00
CA GLU A 8 -9.31 -16.87 -7.83
C GLU A 8 -8.68 -15.59 -7.30
N VAL A 9 -8.22 -14.69 -8.19
CA VAL A 9 -7.74 -13.35 -7.81
C VAL A 9 -8.82 -12.58 -7.07
N GLY A 10 -10.05 -12.55 -7.59
CA GLY A 10 -11.18 -11.87 -6.95
C GLY A 10 -11.52 -12.45 -5.58
N ALA A 11 -11.56 -13.77 -5.44
CA ALA A 11 -11.78 -14.44 -4.16
C ALA A 11 -10.66 -14.14 -3.15
N SER A 12 -9.41 -14.25 -3.58
CA SER A 12 -8.24 -13.95 -2.77
C SER A 12 -8.25 -12.50 -2.26
N LEU A 13 -8.62 -11.54 -3.10
CA LEU A 13 -8.73 -10.14 -2.69
C LEU A 13 -9.83 -9.93 -1.63
N ARG A 14 -10.96 -10.65 -1.73
CA ARG A 14 -12.03 -10.57 -0.72
C ARG A 14 -11.63 -11.22 0.61
N GLU A 15 -11.00 -12.39 0.56
CA GLU A 15 -10.75 -13.23 1.73
C GLU A 15 -9.43 -12.88 2.45
N ARG A 16 -8.39 -12.57 1.67
CA ARG A 16 -7.02 -12.33 2.16
C ARG A 16 -6.58 -10.87 2.05
N GLY A 17 -7.26 -10.08 1.23
CA GLY A 17 -6.91 -8.67 0.98
C GLY A 17 -5.75 -8.46 0.03
N TYR A 18 -5.22 -9.53 -0.57
CA TYR A 18 -4.18 -9.49 -1.58
C TYR A 18 -4.31 -10.66 -2.55
N ALA A 19 -3.68 -10.56 -3.72
CA ALA A 19 -3.54 -11.62 -4.71
C ALA A 19 -2.26 -11.41 -5.53
N MET A 20 -1.61 -12.51 -5.94
CA MET A 20 -0.40 -12.47 -6.77
C MET A 20 -0.72 -13.09 -8.13
N VAL A 21 -0.26 -12.46 -9.20
CA VAL A 21 -0.36 -12.98 -10.56
C VAL A 21 1.05 -12.97 -11.18
N ASP A 22 1.60 -14.14 -11.40
CA ASP A 22 2.86 -14.29 -12.13
C ASP A 22 2.62 -14.26 -13.64
N SER A 23 3.60 -13.78 -14.39
CA SER A 23 3.50 -13.58 -15.85
C SER A 23 2.29 -12.74 -16.25
N ALA A 24 1.96 -11.70 -15.46
CA ALA A 24 0.86 -10.79 -15.73
C ALA A 24 1.05 -10.02 -17.05
N VAL A 25 2.30 -9.83 -17.45
CA VAL A 25 2.72 -9.39 -18.79
C VAL A 25 3.77 -10.37 -19.32
N ASN A 26 3.93 -10.43 -20.65
CA ASN A 26 5.00 -11.22 -21.25
C ASN A 26 6.38 -10.57 -21.04
N SER A 27 7.45 -11.33 -21.28
CA SER A 27 8.83 -10.89 -21.07
C SER A 27 9.23 -9.69 -21.94
N GLU A 28 8.73 -9.64 -23.18
CA GLU A 28 8.96 -8.53 -24.10
C GLU A 28 8.37 -7.22 -23.55
N THR A 29 7.10 -7.25 -23.14
CA THR A 29 6.42 -6.10 -22.52
C THR A 29 7.15 -5.66 -21.26
N ALA A 30 7.57 -6.59 -20.41
CA ALA A 30 8.33 -6.26 -19.20
C ALA A 30 9.68 -5.60 -19.52
N SER A 31 10.39 -6.08 -20.55
CA SER A 31 11.65 -5.47 -21.01
C SER A 31 11.42 -4.05 -21.53
N CYS A 32 10.45 -3.85 -22.41
CA CYS A 32 10.10 -2.53 -22.95
C CYS A 32 9.76 -1.55 -21.82
N LEU A 33 8.96 -1.95 -20.83
CA LEU A 33 8.65 -1.09 -19.67
C LEU A 33 9.91 -0.74 -18.88
N ARG A 34 10.83 -1.68 -18.66
CA ARG A 34 12.09 -1.42 -17.95
C ARG A 34 12.97 -0.45 -18.73
N GLU A 35 13.11 -0.63 -20.04
CA GLU A 35 13.87 0.25 -20.94
C GLU A 35 13.31 1.67 -20.97
N GLU A 36 11.98 1.82 -21.01
CA GLU A 36 11.32 3.13 -20.95
C GLU A 36 11.60 3.85 -19.62
N ILE A 37 11.62 3.14 -18.48
CA ILE A 37 12.00 3.72 -17.18
C ILE A 37 13.48 4.18 -17.20
N GLU A 38 14.38 3.38 -17.77
CA GLU A 38 15.79 3.78 -17.91
C GLU A 38 15.98 4.97 -18.85
N ALA A 39 15.18 5.08 -19.92
CA ALA A 39 15.18 6.24 -20.81
C ALA A 39 14.71 7.51 -20.07
N LEU A 40 13.63 7.43 -19.29
CA LEU A 40 13.15 8.53 -18.44
C LEU A 40 14.21 8.98 -17.43
N LYS A 41 14.90 8.02 -16.81
CA LYS A 41 16.01 8.28 -15.88
C LYS A 41 17.18 8.95 -16.58
N ALA A 42 17.61 8.47 -17.75
CA ALA A 42 18.69 9.06 -18.53
C ALA A 42 18.38 10.52 -18.91
N LYS A 43 17.11 10.82 -19.21
CA LYS A 43 16.61 12.17 -19.50
C LYS A 43 16.32 13.02 -18.25
N ARG A 44 16.57 12.49 -17.04
CA ARG A 44 16.33 13.16 -15.75
C ARG A 44 14.89 13.62 -15.57
N ILE A 45 13.93 12.82 -16.05
CA ILE A 45 12.50 13.06 -15.89
C ILE A 45 12.00 12.62 -14.51
N LEU A 46 12.61 11.57 -13.95
CA LEU A 46 12.23 11.05 -12.63
C LEU A 46 12.60 12.05 -11.53
N TYR A 47 11.66 12.33 -10.62
CA TYR A 47 11.88 13.17 -9.44
C TYR A 47 12.13 12.31 -8.20
N LYS A 48 12.82 12.85 -7.19
CA LYS A 48 13.07 12.12 -5.93
C LYS A 48 11.77 11.88 -5.17
N ASN A 49 11.58 10.67 -4.64
CA ASN A 49 10.43 10.40 -3.78
C ASN A 49 10.58 11.12 -2.43
N ALA A 50 9.55 11.86 -2.04
CA ALA A 50 9.45 12.44 -0.72
C ALA A 50 8.00 12.45 -0.23
N THR A 51 7.80 12.16 1.05
CA THR A 51 6.50 12.34 1.72
C THR A 51 6.44 13.74 2.30
N HIS A 52 5.40 14.50 1.99
CA HIS A 52 5.17 15.82 2.59
C HIS A 52 4.68 15.63 4.03
N ILE A 53 5.35 16.28 4.97
CA ILE A 53 4.95 16.31 6.38
C ILE A 53 4.84 17.77 6.84
N VAL A 54 4.06 18.00 7.90
CA VAL A 54 3.98 19.32 8.53
C VAL A 54 5.15 19.45 9.49
N GLY A 55 6.02 20.43 9.21
CA GLY A 55 7.15 20.80 10.04
C GLY A 55 6.74 21.39 11.37
N ARG A 56 7.68 21.52 12.31
CA ARG A 56 7.39 22.02 13.68
C ARG A 56 6.80 23.43 13.69
N ASN A 57 7.14 24.23 12.68
CA ASN A 57 6.68 25.62 12.54
C ASN A 57 5.44 25.76 11.62
N GLY A 58 4.79 24.64 11.26
CA GLY A 58 3.63 24.63 10.35
C GLY A 58 3.96 24.70 8.86
N GLY A 59 5.24 24.82 8.49
CA GLY A 59 5.71 24.72 7.10
C GLY A 59 5.68 23.29 6.55
N VAL A 60 5.90 23.13 5.24
CA VAL A 60 6.03 21.81 4.61
C VAL A 60 7.48 21.33 4.72
N GLU A 61 7.69 20.16 5.29
CA GLU A 61 8.96 19.45 5.29
C GLU A 61 8.86 18.20 4.42
N TYR A 62 10.00 17.79 3.85
CA TYR A 62 10.07 16.68 2.90
C TYR A 62 10.81 15.50 3.53
N LEU A 63 10.09 14.41 3.69
CA LEU A 63 10.64 13.16 4.17
C LEU A 63 11.05 12.30 2.96
N GLU A 64 12.24 12.60 2.42
CA GLU A 64 12.83 11.91 1.27
C GLU A 64 13.11 10.43 1.60
N LYS A 65 12.90 9.55 0.63
CA LYS A 65 13.37 8.15 0.69
C LYS A 65 14.65 8.04 -0.12
N ALA A 66 15.71 7.59 0.53
CA ALA A 66 17.03 7.53 -0.08
C ALA A 66 17.00 6.64 -1.34
N ASN A 67 17.62 7.13 -2.41
CA ASN A 67 17.82 6.41 -3.68
C ASN A 67 16.54 6.03 -4.45
N ILE A 68 15.39 6.63 -4.11
CA ILE A 68 14.12 6.33 -4.77
C ILE A 68 13.66 7.53 -5.61
N PHE A 69 13.28 7.23 -6.85
CA PHE A 69 12.84 8.19 -7.86
C PHE A 69 11.52 7.73 -8.46
N GLU A 70 10.67 8.68 -8.81
CA GLU A 70 9.31 8.44 -9.28
C GLU A 70 8.95 9.34 -10.46
N TRP A 71 7.92 8.93 -11.18
CA TRP A 71 7.22 9.73 -12.17
C TRP A 71 5.81 9.19 -12.31
N ASP A 72 4.81 10.03 -12.54
CA ASP A 72 3.42 9.60 -12.50
C ASP A 72 2.56 10.23 -13.60
N SER A 73 1.39 9.63 -13.84
CA SER A 73 0.50 10.03 -14.92
C SER A 73 -0.18 11.39 -14.73
N LYS A 74 -0.03 12.02 -13.56
CA LYS A 74 -0.47 13.40 -13.30
C LYS A 74 0.65 14.41 -13.53
N HIS A 75 1.87 13.98 -13.77
CA HIS A 75 2.99 14.87 -14.03
C HIS A 75 2.73 15.72 -15.30
N PRO A 76 3.03 17.04 -15.31
CA PRO A 76 2.73 17.92 -16.45
C PRO A 76 3.32 17.42 -17.78
N ARG A 77 4.52 16.83 -17.69
CA ARG A 77 5.25 16.27 -18.85
C ARG A 77 4.84 14.85 -19.26
N TRP A 78 3.79 14.28 -18.66
CA TRP A 78 3.31 12.93 -18.99
C TRP A 78 3.03 12.76 -20.49
N LYS A 79 2.31 13.72 -21.07
CA LYS A 79 1.96 13.70 -22.51
C LYS A 79 3.17 13.95 -23.41
N GLU A 80 4.08 14.83 -23.01
CA GLU A 80 5.30 15.16 -23.76
C GLU A 80 6.20 13.93 -23.94
N CYS A 81 6.26 13.05 -22.94
CA CYS A 81 7.11 11.85 -22.97
C CYS A 81 6.44 10.67 -23.70
N SER A 82 5.28 10.84 -24.35
CA SER A 82 4.55 9.73 -24.98
C SER A 82 5.35 8.98 -26.05
N GLY A 83 6.21 9.70 -26.79
CA GLY A 83 7.09 9.08 -27.80
C GLY A 83 8.21 8.22 -27.20
N ASP A 84 8.63 8.54 -25.97
CA ASP A 84 9.66 7.80 -25.23
C ASP A 84 9.08 6.67 -24.37
N THR A 85 7.76 6.65 -24.18
CA THR A 85 7.07 5.77 -23.23
C THR A 85 5.86 5.03 -23.82
N PRO A 86 5.92 4.52 -25.07
CA PRO A 86 4.75 3.96 -25.74
C PRO A 86 4.09 2.82 -24.96
N THR A 87 4.87 1.95 -24.32
CA THR A 87 4.38 0.80 -23.55
C THR A 87 3.74 1.26 -22.24
N LEU A 88 4.36 2.19 -21.51
CA LEU A 88 3.76 2.82 -20.32
C LEU A 88 2.45 3.54 -20.65
N GLN A 89 2.38 4.25 -21.78
CA GLN A 89 1.16 4.90 -22.25
C GLN A 89 0.07 3.88 -22.57
N SER A 90 0.44 2.75 -23.18
CA SER A 90 -0.50 1.65 -23.46
C SER A 90 -1.07 1.07 -22.17
N ILE A 91 -0.22 0.70 -21.21
CA ILE A 91 -0.64 0.18 -19.90
C ILE A 91 -1.54 1.18 -19.15
N HIS A 92 -1.19 2.47 -19.16
CA HIS A 92 -2.00 3.50 -18.50
C HIS A 92 -3.40 3.67 -19.13
N ARG A 93 -3.54 3.45 -20.44
CA ARG A 93 -4.81 3.64 -21.16
C ARG A 93 -5.66 2.37 -21.19
N ASP A 94 -5.06 1.20 -20.99
CA ASP A 94 -5.74 -0.08 -21.04
C ASP A 94 -6.67 -0.28 -19.81
N PRO A 95 -8.00 -0.35 -20.00
CA PRO A 95 -8.95 -0.55 -18.90
C PRO A 95 -9.11 -2.04 -18.53
N THR A 96 -8.38 -2.96 -19.15
CA THR A 96 -8.57 -4.41 -18.99
C THR A 96 -8.40 -4.84 -17.54
N LEU A 97 -7.36 -4.37 -16.84
CA LEU A 97 -7.14 -4.72 -15.43
C LEU A 97 -8.30 -4.21 -14.56
N LEU A 98 -8.72 -2.96 -14.76
CA LEU A 98 -9.81 -2.31 -14.05
C LEU A 98 -11.15 -3.04 -14.25
N THR A 99 -11.47 -3.40 -15.49
CA THR A 99 -12.71 -4.10 -15.85
C THR A 99 -12.70 -5.52 -15.32
N SER A 100 -11.58 -6.23 -15.49
CA SER A 100 -11.39 -7.60 -15.03
C SER A 100 -11.52 -7.70 -13.51
N LEU A 101 -10.88 -6.81 -12.76
CA LEU A 101 -10.96 -6.82 -11.30
C LEU A 101 -12.34 -6.43 -10.78
N THR A 102 -13.01 -5.47 -11.42
CA THR A 102 -14.41 -5.13 -11.08
C THR A 102 -15.30 -6.37 -11.18
N GLN A 103 -15.18 -7.14 -12.26
CA GLN A 103 -15.94 -8.38 -12.47
C GLN A 103 -15.52 -9.54 -11.54
N ALA A 104 -14.25 -9.59 -11.16
CA ALA A 104 -13.67 -10.63 -10.31
C ALA A 104 -14.05 -10.47 -8.83
N ILE A 105 -13.97 -9.23 -8.33
CA ILE A 105 -14.15 -8.89 -6.92
C ILE A 105 -15.60 -9.08 -6.48
N ARG A 106 -16.60 -8.88 -7.36
CA ARG A 106 -18.02 -9.22 -7.10
C ARG A 106 -18.55 -8.71 -5.75
N ILE A 107 -18.15 -7.52 -5.34
CA ILE A 107 -18.76 -6.83 -4.20
C ILE A 107 -19.90 -5.95 -4.74
N PRO A 108 -21.13 -6.06 -4.20
CA PRO A 108 -22.23 -5.18 -4.59
C PRO A 108 -21.82 -3.71 -4.51
N ASP A 109 -22.22 -2.92 -5.50
CA ASP A 109 -21.98 -1.47 -5.60
C ASP A 109 -20.51 -1.02 -5.68
N LEU A 110 -19.55 -1.95 -5.73
CA LEU A 110 -18.15 -1.64 -5.97
C LEU A 110 -17.83 -1.64 -7.46
N THR A 111 -17.66 -0.44 -8.03
CA THR A 111 -17.16 -0.25 -9.39
C THR A 111 -15.84 0.51 -9.37
N LEU A 112 -14.80 -0.07 -9.98
CA LEU A 112 -13.57 0.65 -10.28
C LEU A 112 -13.80 1.46 -11.55
N SER A 113 -13.48 2.76 -11.53
CA SER A 113 -13.81 3.68 -12.62
C SER A 113 -12.62 4.45 -13.17
N SER A 114 -11.52 4.51 -12.40
CA SER A 114 -10.31 5.19 -12.84
C SER A 114 -9.06 4.43 -12.40
N GLN A 115 -7.98 4.66 -13.14
CA GLN A 115 -6.66 4.20 -12.77
C GLN A 115 -5.64 5.33 -12.92
N THR A 116 -4.66 5.35 -12.03
CA THR A 116 -3.48 6.21 -12.14
C THR A 116 -2.24 5.33 -12.16
N LEU A 117 -1.20 5.76 -12.86
CA LEU A 117 0.05 5.00 -12.99
C LEU A 117 1.20 5.82 -12.42
N LYS A 118 2.02 5.17 -11.60
CA LYS A 118 3.29 5.70 -11.10
C LYS A 118 4.43 4.74 -11.45
N VAL A 119 5.44 5.28 -12.12
CA VAL A 119 6.75 4.68 -12.31
C VAL A 119 7.57 4.88 -11.04
N GLN A 120 8.29 3.84 -10.62
CA GLN A 120 9.25 3.94 -9.54
C GLN A 120 10.55 3.23 -9.92
N PHE A 121 11.66 3.94 -9.70
CA PHE A 121 13.02 3.42 -9.79
C PHE A 121 13.70 3.58 -8.43
N ASN A 122 14.12 2.47 -7.83
CA ASN A 122 14.98 2.44 -6.66
C ASN A 122 16.39 2.06 -7.13
N ALA A 123 17.37 2.93 -6.91
CA ALA A 123 18.75 2.70 -7.34
C ALA A 123 19.51 1.67 -6.48
N GLY A 124 18.84 1.07 -5.48
CA GLY A 124 19.43 0.13 -4.53
C GLY A 124 20.03 0.83 -3.32
N LYS A 125 21.12 0.27 -2.79
CA LYS A 125 21.85 0.82 -1.62
C LYS A 125 20.93 1.05 -0.40
N GLY A 126 20.01 0.13 -0.17
CA GLY A 126 19.12 0.13 0.98
C GLY A 126 17.86 0.98 0.84
N GLY A 127 17.57 1.58 -0.33
CA GLY A 127 16.33 2.30 -0.55
C GLY A 127 15.10 1.43 -0.24
N CYS A 128 14.16 1.95 0.54
CA CYS A 128 13.01 1.20 1.06
C CYS A 128 11.83 2.11 1.43
N PHE A 129 10.71 1.52 1.86
CA PHE A 129 9.51 2.26 2.28
C PHE A 129 9.10 1.83 3.68
N PRO A 130 8.61 2.74 4.54
CA PRO A 130 8.12 2.37 5.86
C PRO A 130 6.79 1.61 5.75
N ILE A 131 6.32 1.01 6.86
CA ILE A 131 4.95 0.49 6.93
C ILE A 131 3.97 1.65 6.72
N HIS A 132 3.02 1.46 5.82
CA HIS A 132 1.95 2.41 5.54
C HIS A 132 0.73 1.70 4.92
N TYR A 133 -0.34 2.48 4.80
CA TYR A 133 -1.46 2.20 3.90
C TYR A 133 -1.35 3.16 2.72
N ASP A 134 -1.81 2.76 1.54
CA ASP A 134 -1.76 3.60 0.34
C ASP A 134 -2.81 4.71 0.35
N THR A 135 -3.89 4.50 1.09
CA THR A 135 -4.87 5.53 1.42
C THR A 135 -5.46 5.29 2.81
N ASP A 136 -5.96 6.35 3.42
CA ASP A 136 -6.95 6.21 4.46
C ASP A 136 -8.29 5.79 3.86
N ALA A 137 -9.01 4.91 4.54
CA ALA A 137 -10.29 4.41 4.08
C ALA A 137 -11.28 5.58 3.94
N GLY A 138 -11.89 5.71 2.76
CA GLY A 138 -12.85 6.77 2.47
C GLY A 138 -12.26 8.15 2.23
N VAL A 139 -10.94 8.33 2.11
CA VAL A 139 -10.30 9.65 1.85
C VAL A 139 -9.93 9.85 0.38
N ASP A 140 -9.18 8.92 -0.19
CA ASP A 140 -8.87 8.85 -1.63
C ASP A 140 -9.64 7.64 -2.18
N GLY A 141 -10.34 7.79 -3.31
CA GLY A 141 -11.17 6.73 -3.90
C GLY A 141 -10.44 5.43 -4.28
N ARG A 142 -9.16 5.28 -3.94
CA ARG A 142 -8.35 4.08 -4.19
C ARG A 142 -8.91 2.88 -3.44
N VAL A 143 -9.08 1.79 -4.19
CA VAL A 143 -9.59 0.52 -3.67
C VAL A 143 -8.51 -0.55 -3.74
N ILE A 144 -7.88 -0.68 -4.91
CA ILE A 144 -6.85 -1.68 -5.18
C ILE A 144 -5.55 -1.00 -5.59
N THR A 145 -4.46 -1.41 -4.96
CA THR A 145 -3.11 -1.14 -5.42
C THR A 145 -2.62 -2.35 -6.20
N ALA A 146 -2.09 -2.10 -7.39
CA ALA A 146 -1.49 -3.09 -8.26
C ALA A 146 -0.02 -2.72 -8.53
N ILE A 147 0.93 -3.55 -8.12
CA ILE A 147 2.36 -3.33 -8.35
C ILE A 147 2.87 -4.35 -9.35
N LEU A 148 3.29 -3.89 -10.53
CA LEU A 148 3.94 -4.71 -11.54
C LEU A 148 5.46 -4.60 -11.41
N TYR A 149 6.12 -5.73 -11.22
CA TYR A 149 7.57 -5.81 -11.07
C TYR A 149 8.29 -6.09 -12.38
N LEU A 150 9.49 -5.53 -12.53
CA LEU A 150 10.25 -5.50 -13.79
C LEU A 150 11.73 -5.86 -13.58
N ASN A 151 12.04 -6.75 -12.64
CA ASN A 151 13.42 -7.09 -12.24
C ASN A 151 13.75 -8.52 -12.67
N SER A 152 14.29 -8.68 -13.88
CA SER A 152 14.65 -9.99 -14.45
C SER A 152 15.81 -10.65 -13.72
N ASP A 153 16.72 -9.83 -13.20
CA ASP A 153 17.99 -10.28 -12.63
C ASP A 153 17.95 -10.38 -11.10
N TRP A 154 16.75 -10.28 -10.50
CA TRP A 154 16.58 -10.36 -9.06
C TRP A 154 16.79 -11.78 -8.56
N ASN A 155 17.56 -11.92 -7.48
CA ASN A 155 17.83 -13.19 -6.80
C ASN A 155 17.47 -13.10 -5.30
N PRO A 156 17.16 -14.24 -4.65
CA PRO A 156 16.99 -14.29 -3.20
C PRO A 156 18.20 -13.68 -2.47
N GLY A 157 17.94 -12.69 -1.61
CA GLY A 157 18.97 -11.94 -0.88
C GLY A 157 19.27 -10.54 -1.44
N ASP A 158 18.83 -10.23 -2.66
CA ASP A 158 18.96 -8.87 -3.23
C ASP A 158 18.11 -7.83 -2.49
N GLY A 159 17.10 -8.28 -1.75
CA GLY A 159 16.18 -7.45 -1.00
C GLY A 159 15.11 -6.81 -1.88
N GLY A 160 14.48 -5.73 -1.40
CA GLY A 160 13.46 -5.01 -2.17
C GLY A 160 12.08 -5.70 -2.23
N GLU A 161 11.87 -6.76 -1.46
CA GLU A 161 10.57 -7.43 -1.35
C GLU A 161 9.50 -6.49 -0.79
N LEU A 162 8.27 -6.67 -1.24
CA LEU A 162 7.10 -6.08 -0.62
C LEU A 162 6.64 -6.98 0.53
N ALA A 163 6.72 -6.48 1.75
CA ALA A 163 6.14 -7.14 2.91
C ALA A 163 4.69 -6.65 3.10
N LEU A 164 3.73 -7.57 2.98
CA LEU A 164 2.32 -7.32 3.28
C LEU A 164 2.02 -7.86 4.68
N TYR A 165 1.28 -7.08 5.48
CA TYR A 165 0.88 -7.45 6.83
C TYR A 165 -0.63 -7.68 6.85
N PRO A 166 -1.13 -8.87 6.43
CA PRO A 166 -2.56 -9.18 6.40
C PRO A 166 -3.13 -9.41 7.81
N PHE A 167 -2.93 -8.44 8.71
CA PHE A 167 -3.29 -8.52 10.13
C PHE A 167 -4.75 -8.97 10.31
N PRO A 168 -5.00 -10.00 11.13
CA PRO A 168 -4.09 -10.64 12.11
C PRO A 168 -3.27 -11.83 11.57
N LEU A 169 -3.35 -12.11 10.27
CA LEU A 169 -2.63 -13.23 9.65
C LEU A 169 -1.12 -12.97 9.55
N PRO A 170 -0.29 -14.02 9.41
CA PRO A 170 1.15 -13.88 9.26
C PRO A 170 1.55 -12.98 8.09
N THR A 171 2.62 -12.21 8.30
CA THR A 171 3.27 -11.40 7.26
C THR A 171 3.69 -12.27 6.08
N ILE A 172 3.47 -11.77 4.87
CA ILE A 172 3.98 -12.39 3.64
C ILE A 172 4.98 -11.46 2.96
N LYS A 173 5.98 -12.04 2.30
CA LYS A 173 6.95 -11.30 1.49
C LYS A 173 6.75 -11.65 0.02
N VAL A 174 6.68 -10.63 -0.82
CA VAL A 174 6.51 -10.75 -2.25
C VAL A 174 7.80 -10.32 -2.92
N GLU A 175 8.46 -11.26 -3.57
CA GLU A 175 9.69 -11.02 -4.32
C GLU A 175 9.37 -10.15 -5.55
N PRO A 176 10.20 -9.15 -5.88
CA PRO A 176 9.93 -8.21 -6.95
C PRO A 176 10.38 -8.74 -8.32
N ILE A 177 10.07 -10.00 -8.65
CA ILE A 177 10.50 -10.65 -9.90
C ILE A 177 9.77 -10.09 -11.12
N SER A 178 10.45 -10.05 -12.28
CA SER A 178 9.86 -9.53 -13.52
C SER A 178 8.55 -10.23 -13.90
N GLY A 179 7.53 -9.45 -14.29
CA GLY A 179 6.23 -9.94 -14.73
C GLY A 179 5.26 -10.31 -13.60
N ARG A 180 5.69 -10.27 -12.33
CA ARG A 180 4.81 -10.47 -11.17
C ARG A 180 3.98 -9.22 -10.89
N LEU A 181 2.67 -9.40 -10.78
CA LEU A 181 1.70 -8.39 -10.37
C LEU A 181 1.21 -8.70 -8.95
N ALA A 182 1.51 -7.80 -8.02
CA ALA A 182 1.00 -7.83 -6.66
C ALA A 182 -0.24 -6.94 -6.54
N LEU A 183 -1.38 -7.52 -6.16
CA LEU A 183 -2.64 -6.82 -5.95
C LEU A 183 -2.97 -6.82 -4.46
N PHE A 184 -3.39 -5.69 -3.90
CA PHE A 184 -3.85 -5.63 -2.51
C PHE A 184 -4.78 -4.45 -2.24
N SER A 185 -5.51 -4.52 -1.12
CA SER A 185 -6.38 -3.45 -0.65
C SER A 185 -5.59 -2.18 -0.32
N SER A 186 -5.86 -1.08 -1.01
CA SER A 186 -5.15 0.19 -0.79
C SER A 186 -5.38 0.75 0.62
N ALA A 187 -6.59 0.55 1.18
CA ALA A 187 -7.01 1.15 2.43
C ALA A 187 -6.75 0.26 3.66
N LEU A 188 -6.72 -1.06 3.48
CA LEU A 188 -6.77 -2.03 4.58
C LEU A 188 -5.57 -2.96 4.65
N MET A 189 -4.65 -2.95 3.67
CA MET A 189 -3.42 -3.73 3.73
C MET A 189 -2.23 -2.85 4.19
N PRO A 190 -1.80 -2.94 5.47
CA PRO A 190 -0.53 -2.35 5.85
C PRO A 190 0.59 -3.08 5.13
N HIS A 191 1.53 -2.33 4.59
CA HIS A 191 2.63 -2.89 3.82
C HIS A 191 3.86 -2.00 3.87
N ARG A 192 5.02 -2.61 3.60
CA ARG A 192 6.29 -1.91 3.43
C ARG A 192 7.12 -2.53 2.32
N VAL A 193 8.09 -1.78 1.80
CA VAL A 193 9.11 -2.34 0.91
C VAL A 193 10.39 -2.47 1.71
N LEU A 194 10.99 -3.67 1.70
CA LEU A 194 12.26 -3.94 2.37
C LEU A 194 13.43 -3.25 1.63
N PRO A 195 14.57 -3.02 2.30
CA PRO A 195 15.77 -2.47 1.67
C PRO A 195 16.17 -3.27 0.43
N SER A 196 16.37 -2.57 -0.69
CA SER A 196 16.91 -3.15 -1.91
C SER A 196 18.40 -2.87 -2.01
N ASN A 197 19.22 -3.91 -2.17
CA ASN A 197 20.67 -3.75 -2.39
C ASN A 197 20.97 -3.46 -3.86
N VAL A 198 20.13 -3.96 -4.77
CA VAL A 198 20.23 -3.80 -6.22
C VAL A 198 19.19 -2.82 -6.76
N SER A 199 19.32 -2.46 -8.05
CA SER A 199 18.31 -1.63 -8.71
C SER A 199 16.97 -2.35 -8.78
N ARG A 200 15.89 -1.64 -8.46
CA ARG A 200 14.54 -2.18 -8.46
C ARG A 200 13.57 -1.25 -9.20
N HIS A 201 12.88 -1.82 -10.17
CA HIS A 201 11.91 -1.16 -11.05
C HIS A 201 10.53 -1.74 -10.79
N CYS A 202 9.54 -0.87 -10.68
CA CYS A 202 8.14 -1.27 -10.67
C CYS A 202 7.22 -0.17 -11.20
N LEU A 203 6.03 -0.59 -11.61
CA LEU A 203 4.89 0.29 -11.84
C LEU A 203 3.88 0.07 -10.73
N THR A 204 3.33 1.14 -10.21
CA THR A 204 2.17 1.10 -9.31
C THR A 204 0.97 1.66 -10.05
N LEU A 205 -0.08 0.87 -10.16
CA LEU A 205 -1.39 1.32 -10.58
C LEU A 205 -2.31 1.40 -9.36
N TRP A 206 -2.95 2.55 -9.16
CA TRP A 206 -4.03 2.67 -8.17
C TRP A 206 -5.36 2.68 -8.90
N LEU A 207 -6.20 1.70 -8.59
CA LEU A 207 -7.54 1.56 -9.15
C LEU A 207 -8.55 2.12 -8.16
N SER A 208 -9.29 3.11 -8.62
CA SER A 208 -10.16 3.91 -7.77
C SER A 208 -11.62 3.81 -8.18
N ARG A 209 -12.51 3.88 -7.20
CA ARG A 209 -13.94 4.11 -7.40
C ARG A 209 -14.24 5.58 -7.68
N PRO A 210 -15.43 5.91 -8.23
CA PRO A 210 -15.86 7.30 -8.33
C PRO A 210 -15.85 7.98 -6.96
N GLN A 211 -15.42 9.24 -6.92
CA GLN A 211 -15.43 10.06 -5.71
C GLN A 211 -16.16 11.36 -6.03
N GLU A 212 -17.31 11.56 -5.40
CA GLU A 212 -18.15 12.76 -5.59
C GLU A 212 -17.80 13.87 -4.59
N GLU A 213 -17.37 13.49 -3.39
CA GLU A 213 -17.03 14.39 -2.29
C GLU A 213 -15.61 14.96 -2.44
N SER A 214 -15.38 16.19 -1.94
CA SER A 214 -14.02 16.74 -1.86
C SER A 214 -13.15 15.94 -0.89
N GLN A 215 -11.82 15.97 -1.07
CA GLN A 215 -10.90 15.28 -0.16
C GLN A 215 -11.03 15.73 1.31
N SER A 216 -11.35 17.01 1.55
CA SER A 216 -11.56 17.54 2.90
C SER A 216 -12.81 16.97 3.57
N GLU A 217 -13.91 16.86 2.82
CA GLU A 217 -15.17 16.29 3.32
C GLU A 217 -15.02 14.79 3.58
N ALA A 218 -14.44 14.08 2.62
CA ALA A 218 -14.12 12.66 2.70
C ALA A 218 -13.28 12.34 3.95
N ARG A 219 -12.26 13.18 4.23
CA ARG A 219 -11.42 13.05 5.43
C ARG A 219 -12.16 13.34 6.74
N ALA A 220 -13.05 14.32 6.77
CA ALA A 220 -13.85 14.62 7.96
C ALA A 220 -14.80 13.45 8.27
N LYS A 221 -15.47 12.91 7.24
CA LYS A 221 -16.36 11.75 7.33
C LYS A 221 -15.62 10.50 7.82
N ALA A 222 -14.47 10.17 7.22
CA ALA A 222 -13.65 9.03 7.62
C ALA A 222 -13.24 9.10 9.11
N LYS A 223 -12.87 10.29 9.60
CA LYS A 223 -12.54 10.49 11.03
C LYS A 223 -13.74 10.26 11.94
N GLU A 224 -14.93 10.70 11.56
CA GLU A 224 -16.12 10.45 12.39
C GLU A 224 -16.52 8.97 12.36
N THR A 225 -16.45 8.31 11.21
CA THR A 225 -16.66 6.86 11.10
C THR A 225 -15.70 6.08 11.99
N GLU A 226 -14.41 6.43 12.00
CA GLU A 226 -13.42 5.81 12.90
C GLU A 226 -13.79 6.04 14.38
N ARG A 227 -14.16 7.26 14.77
CA ARG A 227 -14.58 7.58 16.14
C ARG A 227 -15.80 6.78 16.58
N GLU A 228 -16.80 6.66 15.72
CA GLU A 228 -17.99 5.87 16.01
C GLU A 228 -17.66 4.38 16.15
N ALA A 229 -16.82 3.83 15.28
CA ALA A 229 -16.37 2.44 15.38
C ALA A 229 -15.63 2.20 16.72
N VAL A 230 -14.72 3.10 17.09
CA VAL A 230 -14.02 3.03 18.39
C VAL A 230 -15.03 3.11 19.55
N ARG A 231 -16.01 4.03 19.52
CA ARG A 231 -17.05 4.12 20.56
C ARG A 231 -17.85 2.82 20.68
N ARG A 232 -18.24 2.21 19.56
CA ARG A 232 -18.97 0.92 19.55
C ARG A 232 -18.15 -0.21 20.17
N VAL A 233 -16.85 -0.29 19.87
CA VAL A 233 -15.96 -1.31 20.45
C VAL A 233 -15.80 -1.10 21.95
N LEU A 234 -15.56 0.13 22.40
CA LEU A 234 -15.40 0.44 23.82
C LEU A 234 -16.68 0.22 24.63
N ALA A 235 -17.86 0.36 24.02
CA ALA A 235 -19.14 0.07 24.66
C ALA A 235 -19.30 -1.41 25.05
N GLN A 236 -18.49 -2.32 24.48
CA GLN A 236 -18.47 -3.74 24.84
C GLN A 236 -17.65 -4.04 26.12
N GLY A 237 -17.07 -3.02 26.74
CA GLY A 237 -16.26 -3.17 27.96
C GLY A 237 -14.83 -3.62 27.69
N ASN A 238 -14.20 -4.26 28.68
CA ASN A 238 -12.76 -4.57 28.66
C ASN A 238 -12.37 -5.71 27.71
N THR A 239 -13.33 -6.52 27.27
CA THR A 239 -13.13 -7.68 26.39
C THR A 239 -14.09 -7.59 25.21
N PRO A 240 -13.85 -6.68 24.25
CA PRO A 240 -14.67 -6.60 23.05
C PRO A 240 -14.63 -7.91 22.24
N SER A 241 -15.69 -8.18 21.51
CA SER A 241 -15.77 -9.31 20.57
C SER A 241 -14.73 -9.21 19.45
N TRP A 242 -14.35 -10.37 18.91
CA TRP A 242 -13.43 -10.47 17.77
C TRP A 242 -13.90 -9.65 16.57
N GLU A 243 -15.18 -9.82 16.21
CA GLU A 243 -15.78 -9.16 15.05
C GLU A 243 -15.73 -7.64 15.17
N ALA A 244 -15.91 -7.11 16.38
CA ALA A 244 -15.85 -5.67 16.63
C ALA A 244 -14.41 -5.14 16.57
N MET A 245 -13.43 -5.89 17.09
CA MET A 245 -12.01 -5.55 16.95
C MET A 245 -11.51 -5.64 15.50
N MET A 246 -12.11 -6.51 14.69
CA MET A 246 -11.76 -6.71 13.28
C MET A 246 -12.54 -5.82 12.31
N GLU A 247 -13.42 -4.94 12.81
CA GLU A 247 -14.02 -3.88 12.01
C GLU A 247 -12.90 -3.03 11.36
N PRO A 248 -12.97 -2.69 10.05
CA PRO A 248 -11.84 -2.14 9.31
C PRO A 248 -11.14 -0.95 9.97
N GLU A 249 -11.92 0.00 10.49
CA GLU A 249 -11.45 1.23 11.12
C GLU A 249 -10.66 0.93 12.42
N VAL A 250 -11.19 0.02 13.25
CA VAL A 250 -10.57 -0.37 14.52
C VAL A 250 -9.38 -1.30 14.29
N ARG A 251 -9.49 -2.21 13.33
CA ARG A 251 -8.43 -3.16 12.97
C ARG A 251 -7.15 -2.44 12.56
N LYS A 252 -7.23 -1.31 11.85
CA LYS A 252 -6.05 -0.50 11.49
C LYS A 252 -5.32 0.03 12.73
N LEU A 253 -6.08 0.50 13.73
CA LEU A 253 -5.52 0.99 15.00
C LEU A 253 -4.86 -0.15 15.78
N ILE A 254 -5.55 -1.28 15.91
CA ILE A 254 -5.01 -2.48 16.59
C ILE A 254 -3.76 -2.99 15.87
N ALA A 255 -3.78 -3.11 14.54
CA ALA A 255 -2.63 -3.53 13.75
C ALA A 255 -1.42 -2.61 13.99
N LYS A 256 -1.62 -1.29 14.02
CA LYS A 256 -0.54 -0.33 14.34
C LYS A 256 -0.01 -0.49 15.77
N GLY A 257 -0.87 -0.77 16.74
CA GLY A 257 -0.47 -1.06 18.13
C GLY A 257 0.32 -2.37 18.26
N MET A 258 -0.08 -3.41 17.53
CA MET A 258 0.61 -4.71 17.49
C MET A 258 1.96 -4.62 16.78
N LEU A 259 2.02 -3.87 15.67
CA LEU A 259 3.24 -3.68 14.86
C LEU A 259 4.08 -2.49 15.32
N LYS A 260 3.82 -1.91 16.50
CA LYS A 260 4.39 -0.60 16.88
C LYS A 260 5.91 -0.49 16.74
N GLN A 261 6.64 -1.55 17.12
CA GLN A 261 8.10 -1.58 17.04
C GLN A 261 8.58 -1.73 15.60
N GLU A 262 8.00 -2.66 14.84
CA GLU A 262 8.36 -2.89 13.44
C GLU A 262 8.04 -1.68 12.56
N TRP A 263 6.89 -1.05 12.80
CA TRP A 263 6.48 0.18 12.14
C TRP A 263 7.47 1.31 12.42
N ARG A 264 7.84 1.50 13.69
CA ARG A 264 8.81 2.52 14.08
C ARG A 264 10.18 2.29 13.43
N ALA A 265 10.69 1.06 13.49
CA ALA A 265 11.95 0.67 12.86
C ALA A 265 11.94 0.88 11.33
N SER A 266 10.80 0.64 10.68
CA SER A 266 10.66 0.87 9.24
C SER A 266 10.77 2.36 8.84
N ILE A 267 10.32 3.28 9.72
CA ILE A 267 10.49 4.73 9.51
C ILE A 267 11.98 5.10 9.63
N GLU A 268 12.68 4.54 10.61
CA GLU A 268 14.12 4.77 10.79
C GLU A 268 14.94 4.29 9.60
N GLN A 269 14.57 3.13 9.06
CA GLN A 269 15.25 2.49 7.93
C GLN A 269 15.01 3.23 6.60
N ALA A 270 13.80 3.72 6.35
CA ALA A 270 13.43 4.33 5.06
C ALA A 270 13.95 5.76 4.86
N HIS A 271 14.30 6.45 5.95
CA HIS A 271 14.59 7.87 5.92
C HIS A 271 15.96 8.18 6.49
N VAL A 272 16.67 9.07 5.79
CA VAL A 272 17.93 9.63 6.27
C VAL A 272 17.68 10.36 7.60
N GLY A 273 18.69 10.36 8.47
CA GLY A 273 18.63 11.13 9.72
C GLY A 273 18.37 12.61 9.49
N GLY A 274 17.70 13.25 10.45
CA GLY A 274 17.36 14.67 10.39
C GLY A 274 16.02 14.97 11.07
N ASP A 275 15.68 16.25 11.10
CA ASP A 275 14.44 16.74 11.71
C ASP A 275 13.16 16.12 11.11
N PRO A 276 13.01 15.96 9.78
CA PRO A 276 11.82 15.35 9.20
C PRO A 276 11.57 13.93 9.72
N ARG A 277 12.65 13.12 9.85
CA ARG A 277 12.56 11.76 10.38
C ARG A 277 12.13 11.78 11.84
N GLN A 278 12.70 12.70 12.64
CA GLN A 278 12.33 12.81 14.05
C GLN A 278 10.87 13.24 14.24
N ILE A 279 10.35 14.11 13.36
CA ILE A 279 8.94 14.49 13.36
C ILE A 279 8.06 13.26 13.08
N ALA A 280 8.40 12.46 12.06
CA ALA A 280 7.67 11.24 11.73
C ALA A 280 7.68 10.22 12.88
N LEU A 281 8.83 10.01 13.52
CA LEU A 281 8.95 9.11 14.68
C LEU A 281 8.13 9.61 15.87
N THR A 282 8.21 10.89 16.19
CA THR A 282 7.44 11.51 17.28
C THR A 282 5.94 11.42 17.02
N ALA A 283 5.52 11.62 15.77
CA ALA A 283 4.13 11.46 15.38
C ALA A 283 3.68 10.00 15.52
N HIS A 284 4.50 9.03 15.11
CA HIS A 284 4.22 7.61 15.31
C HIS A 284 4.07 7.26 16.79
N ASP A 285 5.04 7.66 17.62
CA ASP A 285 5.08 7.34 19.05
C ASP A 285 3.85 7.90 19.78
N LYS A 286 3.45 9.15 19.49
CA LYS A 286 2.21 9.75 20.03
C LYS A 286 0.94 8.99 19.61
N ASN A 287 0.86 8.57 18.33
CA ASN A 287 -0.30 7.80 17.86
C ASN A 287 -0.38 6.44 18.56
N VAL A 288 0.75 5.75 18.70
CA VAL A 288 0.81 4.46 19.40
C VAL A 288 0.44 4.61 20.87
N GLU A 289 0.90 5.66 21.55
CA GLU A 289 0.54 5.92 22.95
C GLU A 289 -0.98 6.04 23.14
N VAL A 290 -1.66 6.77 22.26
CA VAL A 290 -3.13 6.89 22.28
C VAL A 290 -3.79 5.54 22.01
N ILE A 291 -3.31 4.78 21.02
CA ILE A 291 -3.83 3.45 20.68
C ILE A 291 -3.67 2.49 21.87
N GLU A 292 -2.49 2.45 22.49
CA GLU A 292 -2.23 1.56 23.64
C GLU A 292 -3.06 1.95 24.86
N LYS A 293 -3.35 3.24 25.05
CA LYS A 293 -4.26 3.69 26.10
C LYS A 293 -5.71 3.24 25.86
N ILE A 294 -6.18 3.33 24.61
CA ILE A 294 -7.56 2.98 24.24
C ILE A 294 -7.76 1.46 24.22
N PHE A 295 -6.82 0.72 23.64
CA PHE A 295 -6.93 -0.72 23.36
C PHE A 295 -6.04 -1.60 24.25
N LYS A 296 -5.64 -1.12 25.43
CA LYS A 296 -4.70 -1.82 26.33
C LYS A 296 -5.03 -3.30 26.49
N ASN A 297 -6.25 -3.61 26.97
CA ASN A 297 -6.68 -4.97 27.26
C ASN A 297 -6.75 -5.83 25.98
N SER A 298 -7.24 -5.27 24.87
CA SER A 298 -7.30 -5.95 23.57
C SER A 298 -5.90 -6.32 23.06
N LEU A 299 -4.95 -5.40 23.16
CA LEU A 299 -3.56 -5.63 22.74
C LEU A 299 -2.86 -6.66 23.64
N GLU A 300 -3.09 -6.62 24.96
CA GLU A 300 -2.57 -7.60 25.90
C GLU A 300 -3.13 -9.01 25.61
N ALA A 301 -4.45 -9.12 25.37
CA ALA A 301 -5.09 -10.37 25.00
C ALA A 301 -4.54 -10.93 23.69
N LEU A 302 -4.36 -10.10 22.66
CA LEU A 302 -3.81 -10.52 21.37
C LEU A 302 -2.33 -10.92 21.45
N ARG A 303 -1.53 -10.31 22.34
CA ARG A 303 -0.12 -10.69 22.56
C ARG A 303 0.01 -12.00 23.34
N GLY A 304 -0.88 -12.24 24.31
CA GLY A 304 -0.86 -13.43 25.17
C GLY A 304 -1.38 -14.69 24.47
N ASP A 305 -2.16 -14.54 23.41
CA ASP A 305 -2.87 -15.63 22.76
C ASP A 305 -2.38 -15.90 21.34
N VAL A 306 -1.07 -16.16 21.23
CA VAL A 306 -0.39 -16.46 19.95
C VAL A 306 -0.90 -17.77 19.32
N ASN A 307 -1.65 -18.60 20.05
CA ASN A 307 -2.08 -19.94 19.61
C ASN A 307 -3.59 -20.27 19.82
N GLY A 308 -4.42 -19.39 20.40
CA GLY A 308 -5.80 -19.69 20.82
C GLY A 308 -6.88 -18.78 20.22
N TRP A 309 -6.54 -17.63 19.64
CA TRP A 309 -7.35 -17.09 18.54
C TRP A 309 -7.00 -17.96 17.34
N GLN A 310 -7.81 -18.98 17.03
CA GLN A 310 -7.83 -19.48 15.66
C GLN A 310 -7.92 -18.23 14.78
N LEU A 311 -6.85 -17.98 14.01
CA LEU A 311 -6.66 -16.89 13.05
C LEU A 311 -7.80 -16.91 12.04
N SER A 312 -8.98 -16.57 12.52
CA SER A 312 -10.21 -16.78 11.80
C SER A 312 -10.25 -15.62 10.83
N GLN A 313 -10.27 -15.94 9.54
CA GLN A 313 -10.61 -14.97 8.51
C GLN A 313 -12.06 -14.48 8.67
N ARG A 314 -12.80 -15.04 9.64
CA ARG A 314 -14.17 -14.68 9.97
C ARG A 314 -14.26 -13.21 10.32
N GLY A 315 -15.11 -12.50 9.59
CA GLY A 315 -15.37 -11.08 9.77
C GLY A 315 -14.32 -10.15 9.13
N LEU A 316 -13.21 -10.66 8.59
CA LEU A 316 -12.23 -9.81 7.90
C LEU A 316 -12.82 -9.29 6.59
N ARG A 317 -13.03 -7.98 6.52
CA ARG A 317 -13.41 -7.27 5.29
C ARG A 317 -12.19 -6.54 4.78
N TRP A 318 -11.69 -6.95 3.61
CA TRP A 318 -10.51 -6.35 3.01
C TRP A 318 -10.81 -5.30 1.94
N LEU A 319 -12.05 -5.29 1.45
CA LEU A 319 -12.54 -4.33 0.48
C LEU A 319 -13.88 -3.78 0.98
N GLN A 320 -14.12 -2.50 0.73
CA GLN A 320 -15.29 -1.72 1.12
C GLN A 320 -15.77 -0.88 -0.06
#